data_AF-A0A660MFW6-F1
#
_entry.id   AF-A0A660MFW6-F1
#
_cell.length_a   1.000
_cell.length_b   1.000
_cell.length_c   1.000
_cell.angle_alpha   90.00
_cell.angle_beta   90.00
_cell.angle_gamma   90.00
#
_symmetry.space_group_name_H-M   'P 1'
#
loop_
_entity.id
_entity.type
_entity.pdbx_description
1 polymer ?
#
loop_
_entity_poly.entity_id
_entity_poly.type
_entity_poly.pdbx_seq_one_letter_code
_entity_poly.pdbx_strand_id
1 'polypeptide(L)' 'QAGQAECADCGEPIPAARRAANPAAIRCRECQEIYERRHRGKP' A
#
# COMPACT_ATOMS: atom_id res chain seq x y z
N GLN A 1 -9.27 -7.33 7.24
CA GLN A 1 -8.53 -6.15 7.74
C GLN A 1 -9.07 -4.92 7.01
N ALA A 2 -9.40 -3.84 7.71
CA ALA A 2 -9.73 -2.56 7.08
C ALA A 2 -8.43 -1.88 6.62
N GLY A 3 -8.42 -1.26 5.44
CA GLY A 3 -7.27 -0.50 4.95
C GLY A 3 -7.04 0.79 5.73
N GLN A 4 -5.98 1.51 5.39
CA GLN A 4 -5.56 2.74 6.07
C GLN A 4 -5.83 3.98 5.21
N ALA A 5 -5.98 5.13 5.86
CA ALA A 5 -6.05 6.43 5.19
C ALA A 5 -4.65 6.94 4.80
N GLU A 6 -3.63 6.58 5.58
CA GLU A 6 -2.24 6.99 5.43
C GLU A 6 -1.35 5.76 5.16
N CYS A 7 -0.26 5.96 4.43
CA CYS A 7 0.67 4.91 4.07
C CYS A 7 1.52 4.51 5.29
N ALA A 8 1.54 3.21 5.60
CA ALA A 8 2.34 2.68 6.70
C ALA A 8 3.87 2.88 6.56
N ASP A 9 4.37 3.14 5.34
CA ASP A 9 5.81 3.24 5.07
C ASP A 9 6.31 4.69 4.94
N CYS A 10 5.54 5.56 4.27
CA CYS A 10 5.96 6.96 4.04
C CYS A 10 5.14 8.00 4.83
N GLY A 11 4.03 7.61 5.47
CA GLY A 11 3.13 8.52 6.18
C GLY A 11 2.25 9.39 5.29
N GLU A 12 2.42 9.35 3.95
CA GLU A 12 1.57 10.13 3.04
C GLU A 12 0.17 9.51 2.89
N PRO A 13 -0.86 10.34 2.60
CA PRO A 13 -2.22 9.84 2.39
C PRO A 13 -2.29 8.84 1.23
N ILE A 14 -2.98 7.71 1.45
CA ILE A 14 -3.25 6.72 0.39
C ILE A 14 -4.31 7.30 -0.56
N PRO A 15 -4.01 7.42 -1.87
CA PRO A 15 -4.93 8.01 -2.84
C PRO A 15 -6.31 7.36 -2.80
N ALA A 16 -7.38 8.16 -2.92
CA ALA A 16 -8.76 7.65 -2.87
C ALA A 16 -9.01 6.56 -3.92
N ALA A 17 -8.47 6.71 -5.14
CA ALA A 17 -8.54 5.70 -6.19
C ALA A 17 -7.91 4.36 -5.75
N ARG A 18 -6.79 4.42 -4.99
CA ARG A 18 -6.15 3.22 -4.45
C ARG A 18 -7.01 2.55 -3.37
N ARG A 19 -7.60 3.34 -2.47
CA ARG A 19 -8.53 2.84 -1.43
C ARG A 19 -9.82 2.26 -2.03
N ALA A 20 -10.31 2.83 -3.12
CA ALA A 20 -11.47 2.29 -3.83
C ALA A 20 -11.16 0.96 -4.54
N ALA A 21 -10.02 0.87 -5.22
CA ALA A 21 -9.59 -0.35 -5.92
C ALA A 21 -9.17 -1.48 -4.96
N ASN A 22 -8.60 -1.13 -3.80
CA ASN A 22 -8.28 -2.08 -2.73
C ASN A 22 -8.59 -1.47 -1.35
N PRO A 23 -9.79 -1.72 -0.80
CA PRO A 23 -10.20 -1.22 0.51
C PRO A 23 -9.35 -1.70 1.68
N ALA A 24 -8.52 -2.74 1.48
CA ALA A 24 -7.60 -3.27 2.49
C ALA A 24 -6.16 -2.73 2.34
N ALA A 25 -5.92 -1.77 1.44
CA ALA A 25 -4.59 -1.21 1.23
C ALA A 25 -4.04 -0.51 2.49
N ILE A 26 -2.81 -0.84 2.88
CA ILE A 26 -2.06 -0.20 3.98
C ILE A 26 -0.84 0.60 3.49
N ARG A 27 -0.56 0.56 2.18
CA ARG A 27 0.53 1.30 1.52
C ARG A 27 0.01 2.09 0.33
N CYS A 28 0.65 3.22 0.05
CA CYS A 28 0.51 3.89 -1.24
C CYS A 28 1.05 3.00 -2.37
N ARG A 29 0.73 3.35 -3.62
CA ARG A 29 1.11 2.54 -4.78
C ARG A 29 2.63 2.38 -4.89
N GLU A 30 3.37 3.47 -4.72
CA GLU A 30 4.83 3.48 -4.88
C GLU A 30 5.52 2.62 -3.80
N CYS A 31 5.15 2.78 -2.53
CA CYS A 31 5.66 1.94 -1.44
C CYS A 31 5.26 0.47 -1.63
N GLN A 32 4.08 0.18 -2.18
CA GLN A 32 3.68 -1.19 -2.50
C GLN A 32 4.59 -1.80 -3.58
N GLU A 33 4.89 -1.07 -4.66
CA GLU A 33 5.79 -1.56 -5.73
C GLU A 33 7.22 -1.80 -5.19
N ILE A 34 7.70 -0.95 -4.28
CA ILE A 34 8.99 -1.15 -3.59
C ILE A 34 8.94 -2.39 -2.70
N TYR A 35 7.89 -2.54 -1.90
CA TYR A 35 7.70 -3.70 -1.03
C TYR A 35 7.68 -4.99 -1.85
N GLU A 36 6.91 -5.03 -2.94
CA GLU A 36 6.82 -6.20 -3.82
C GLU A 36 8.17 -6.53 -4.44
N ARG A 37 8.91 -5.54 -4.96
CA ARG A 37 10.28 -5.77 -5.48
C ARG A 37 11.23 -6.35 -4.43
N ARG A 38 11.12 -5.90 -3.17
CA ARG A 38 11.96 -6.40 -2.06
C ARG A 38 11.56 -7.82 -1.60
N HIS A 39 10.30 -8.21 -1.78
CA HIS A 39 9.77 -9.49 -1.31
C HIS A 39 9.52 -10.50 -2.43
N ARG A 40 9.79 -10.12 -3.69
CA ARG A 40 9.70 -10.99 -4.86
C ARG A 40 10.79 -12.07 -4.76
N GLY A 41 10.43 -13.21 -4.19
CA GLY A 41 11.33 -14.35 -3.97
C GLY A 41 11.15 -15.08 -2.62
N LYS A 42 10.30 -14.59 -1.72
CA LYS A 42 9.93 -15.35 -0.51
C LYS A 42 8.65 -16.16 -0.76
N PRO A 43 8.70 -17.51 -0.69
CA PRO A 43 7.49 -18.33 -0.65
C PRO A 43 6.68 -18.08 0.64
#